data_AF-A0A1F4DEL5-F1
#
_entry.id   AF-A0A1F4DEL5-F1
#
_cell.length_a   1.000
_cell.length_b   1.000
_cell.length_c   1.000
_cell.angle_alpha   90.00
_cell.angle_beta   90.00
_cell.angle_gamma   90.00
#
_symmetry.space_group_name_H-M   'P 1'
#
loop_
_entity.id
_entity.type
_entity.pdbx_description
1 polymer ?
#
loop_
_entity_poly.entity_id
_entity_poly.type
_entity_poly.pdbx_seq_one_letter_code
_entity_poly.pdbx_strand_id
1 'polypeptide(L)'
;MHFRVRKNVVQLIRTTYDKSRKKGNNAIIGTVRLAKPELSAELRRELKAEEIAAFDAWMKTQRHTDALREELAALTLAETVARAERWFEREGDSVAARAAVAEVVLQWQTLRRLLARKGLLD
;
A
#
# COMPACT_ATOMS: atom_id res chain seq x y z
N MET A 1 19.79 -7.92 1.57
CA MET A 1 18.66 -8.12 0.62
C MET A 1 17.98 -6.79 0.41
N HIS A 2 17.62 -6.42 -0.82
CA HIS A 2 16.87 -5.20 -1.11
C HIS A 2 15.50 -5.54 -1.72
N PHE A 3 14.46 -4.87 -1.26
CA PHE A 3 13.09 -5.04 -1.76
C PHE A 3 12.65 -3.78 -2.49
N ARG A 4 12.33 -3.92 -3.77
CA ARG A 4 11.88 -2.80 -4.60
C ARG A 4 10.45 -3.00 -5.03
N VAL A 5 9.57 -2.11 -4.60
CA VAL A 5 8.18 -2.06 -5.07
C VAL A 5 8.15 -1.42 -6.47
N ARG A 6 7.52 -2.10 -7.44
CA ARG A 6 7.30 -1.59 -8.79
C ARG A 6 5.89 -1.95 -9.24
N LYS A 7 5.03 -0.96 -9.45
CA LYS A 7 3.61 -1.16 -9.78
C LYS A 7 2.98 -2.16 -8.78
N ASN A 8 2.59 -3.34 -9.24
CA ASN A 8 1.90 -4.36 -8.44
C ASN A 8 2.82 -5.51 -8.00
N VAL A 9 4.14 -5.38 -8.15
CA VAL A 9 5.10 -6.41 -7.76
C VAL A 9 6.21 -5.87 -6.86
N VAL A 10 6.73 -6.74 -6.01
CA VAL A 10 7.90 -6.51 -5.17
C VAL A 10 9.02 -7.36 -5.72
N GLN A 11 10.11 -6.72 -6.13
CA GLN A 11 11.29 -7.39 -6.64
C GLN A 11 12.25 -7.68 -5.50
N LEU A 12 12.67 -8.93 -5.40
CA LEU A 12 13.64 -9.43 -4.44
C LEU A 12 15.03 -9.33 -5.08
N ILE A 13 15.84 -8.37 -4.62
CA ILE A 13 17.14 -8.06 -5.21
C ILE A 13 18.22 -8.48 -4.22
N ARG A 14 19.08 -9.41 -4.67
CA ARG A 14 20.27 -9.83 -3.96
C ARG A 14 21.46 -9.07 -4.52
N THR A 15 22.20 -8.39 -3.65
CA THR A 15 23.46 -7.75 -4.00
C THR A 15 24.60 -8.69 -3.61
N THR A 16 25.40 -9.10 -4.59
CA THR A 16 26.62 -9.89 -4.37
C THR A 16 27.83 -9.06 -4.76
N TYR A 17 28.95 -9.18 -4.03
CA TYR A 17 30.17 -8.48 -4.40
C TYR A 17 30.89 -9.23 -5.53
N ASP A 18 31.09 -8.58 -6.66
CA ASP A 18 31.87 -9.11 -7.77
C ASP A 18 33.33 -8.68 -7.61
N LYS A 19 34.19 -9.64 -7.23
CA LYS A 19 35.63 -9.43 -7.05
C LYS A 19 36.34 -9.00 -8.34
N SER A 20 35.83 -9.40 -9.51
CA SER A 20 36.44 -9.08 -10.80
C SER A 20 36.22 -7.61 -11.17
N ARG A 21 35.03 -7.08 -10.89
CA ARG A 21 34.65 -5.70 -11.21
C ARG A 21 34.82 -4.72 -10.03
N LYS A 22 35.23 -5.23 -8.85
CA LYS A 22 35.29 -4.49 -7.57
C LYS A 22 34.01 -3.70 -7.28
N LYS A 23 32.85 -4.24 -7.68
CA LYS A 23 31.53 -3.59 -7.58
C LYS A 23 30.48 -4.59 -7.12
N GLY A 24 29.41 -4.09 -6.50
CA GLY A 24 28.23 -4.90 -6.19
C GLY A 24 27.43 -5.21 -7.46
N ASN A 25 27.13 -6.49 -7.68
CA ASN A 25 26.22 -6.95 -8.72
C ASN A 25 24.83 -7.18 -8.10
N ASN A 26 23.80 -6.54 -8.66
CA ASN A 26 22.42 -6.68 -8.19
C ASN A 26 21.68 -7.66 -9.11
N ALA A 27 21.37 -8.85 -8.58
CA ALA A 27 20.56 -9.83 -9.27
C ALA A 27 19.12 -9.82 -8.72
N ILE A 28 18.14 -9.77 -9.63
CA ILE A 28 16.74 -10.00 -9.25
C ILE A 28 16.57 -11.50 -9.10
N ILE A 29 16.36 -11.96 -7.87
CA ILE A 29 16.14 -13.38 -7.54
C ILE A 29 14.69 -13.76 -7.84
N GLY A 30 13.76 -12.83 -7.65
CA GLY A 30 12.36 -13.10 -7.95
C GLY A 30 11.46 -11.91 -7.78
N THR A 31 10.18 -12.15 -8.02
CA THR A 31 9.13 -11.15 -7.83
C THR A 31 7.94 -11.77 -7.11
N VAL A 32 7.35 -11.01 -6.20
CA VAL A 32 6.09 -11.37 -5.53
C VAL A 32 5.03 -10.30 -5.77
N ARG A 33 3.75 -10.64 -5.67
CA ARG A 33 2.66 -9.68 -5.84
C ARG A 33 2.58 -8.75 -4.62
N LEU A 34 2.44 -7.45 -4.82
CA LEU A 34 2.33 -6.47 -3.73
C LEU A 34 1.04 -6.65 -2.93
N ALA A 35 -0.08 -6.98 -3.61
CA ALA A 35 -1.39 -7.14 -2.96
C ALA A 35 -1.43 -8.31 -1.98
N LYS A 36 -0.64 -9.35 -2.22
CA LYS A 36 -0.51 -10.53 -1.36
C LYS A 36 0.93 -11.04 -1.48
N PRO A 37 1.88 -10.43 -0.74
CA PRO A 37 3.29 -10.73 -0.89
C PRO A 37 3.58 -12.06 -0.19
N GLU A 38 3.46 -13.15 -0.93
CA GLU A 38 3.78 -14.50 -0.48
C GLU A 38 4.97 -15.06 -1.27
N LEU A 39 5.95 -15.61 -0.56
CA LEU A 39 7.05 -16.35 -1.19
C LEU A 39 6.53 -17.71 -1.66
N SER A 40 6.62 -17.96 -2.96
CA SER A 40 6.36 -19.29 -3.54
C SER A 40 7.35 -20.33 -2.97
N ALA A 41 6.98 -21.61 -3.04
CA ALA A 41 7.86 -22.69 -2.58
C ALA A 41 9.21 -22.70 -3.33
N GLU A 42 9.21 -22.30 -4.60
CA GLU A 42 10.40 -22.15 -5.44
C GLU A 42 11.31 -21.03 -4.91
N LEU A 43 10.76 -19.84 -4.66
CA LEU A 43 11.53 -18.72 -4.12
C LEU A 43 12.07 -19.02 -2.72
N ARG A 44 11.32 -19.72 -1.88
CA ARG A 44 11.79 -20.14 -0.56
C ARG A 44 13.00 -21.08 -0.63
N ARG A 45 13.15 -21.87 -1.69
CA ARG A 45 14.31 -22.75 -1.89
C ARG A 45 15.54 -22.00 -2.42
N GLU A 46 15.33 -20.95 -3.21
CA GLU A 46 16.41 -20.12 -3.77
C GLU A 46 16.97 -19.07 -2.80
N LEU A 47 16.16 -18.68 -1.81
CA LEU A 47 16.52 -17.70 -0.79
C LEU A 47 17.25 -18.36 0.39
N LYS A 48 18.25 -17.66 0.92
CA LYS A 48 18.91 -18.05 2.17
C LYS A 48 17.99 -17.75 3.36
N ALA A 49 18.21 -18.45 4.48
CA ALA A 49 17.44 -18.23 5.70
C ALA A 49 17.43 -16.75 6.16
N GLU A 50 18.57 -16.06 6.05
CA GLU A 50 18.70 -14.63 6.35
C GLU A 50 17.84 -13.74 5.44
N GLU A 51 17.69 -14.13 4.16
CA GLU A 51 16.93 -13.36 3.18
C GLU A 51 15.43 -13.58 3.34
N ILE A 52 15.02 -14.78 3.75
CA ILE A 52 13.65 -15.08 4.15
C ILE A 52 13.30 -14.25 5.40
N ALA A 53 14.16 -14.24 6.42
CA ALA A 53 13.95 -13.42 7.61
C ALA A 53 13.87 -11.92 7.28
N ALA A 54 14.71 -11.43 6.36
CA ALA A 54 14.65 -10.06 5.87
C ALA A 54 13.34 -9.75 5.14
N PHE A 55 12.80 -10.70 4.37
CA PHE A 55 11.52 -10.55 3.68
C PHE A 55 10.36 -10.51 4.67
N ASP A 56 10.36 -11.37 5.68
CA ASP A 56 9.33 -11.39 6.73
C ASP A 56 9.35 -10.08 7.54
N ALA A 57 10.54 -9.57 7.87
CA ALA A 57 10.69 -8.27 8.52
C ALA A 57 10.14 -7.13 7.65
N TRP A 58 10.49 -7.10 6.37
CA TRP A 58 9.95 -6.12 5.42
C TRP A 58 8.43 -6.19 5.33
N MET A 59 7.85 -7.40 5.26
CA MET A 59 6.39 -7.59 5.21
C MET A 59 5.71 -7.05 6.47
N LYS A 60 6.26 -7.31 7.65
CA LYS A 60 5.75 -6.74 8.91
C LYS A 60 5.77 -5.22 8.88
N THR A 61 6.86 -4.61 8.42
CA THR A 61 6.97 -3.15 8.28
C THR A 61 5.94 -2.59 7.31
N GLN A 62 5.69 -3.24 6.17
CA GLN A 62 4.67 -2.79 5.22
C GLN A 62 3.27 -2.84 5.85
N ARG A 63 2.89 -3.97 6.47
CA ARG A 63 1.60 -4.10 7.16
C ARG A 63 1.42 -3.04 8.24
N HIS A 64 2.47 -2.78 9.02
CA HIS A 64 2.43 -1.75 10.05
C HIS A 64 2.26 -0.35 9.45
N THR A 65 2.99 -0.04 8.37
CA THR A 65 2.86 1.23 7.65
C THR A 65 1.45 1.42 7.09
N ASP A 66 0.86 0.36 6.53
CA ASP A 66 -0.49 0.42 5.97
C ASP A 66 -1.54 0.60 7.07
N ALA A 67 -1.41 -0.07 8.21
CA ALA A 67 -2.28 0.15 9.37
C ALA A 67 -2.20 1.60 9.89
N LEU A 68 -0.99 2.18 9.94
CA LEU A 68 -0.82 3.59 10.32
C LEU A 68 -1.47 4.55 9.31
N ARG A 69 -1.44 4.23 8.01
CA ARG A 69 -2.12 5.03 6.98
C ARG A 69 -3.64 4.95 7.12
N GLU A 70 -4.17 3.77 7.40
CA GLU A 70 -5.60 3.56 7.64
C GLU A 70 -6.06 4.34 8.88
N GLU A 71 -5.29 4.30 9.97
CA GLU A 71 -5.55 5.05 11.20
C GLU A 71 -5.50 6.56 10.94
N LEU A 72 -4.44 7.05 10.29
CA LEU A 72 -4.33 8.46 9.92
C LEU A 72 -5.52 8.91 9.07
N ALA A 73 -5.90 8.12 8.06
CA ALA A 73 -7.04 8.42 7.21
C ALA A 73 -8.34 8.54 8.01
N ALA A 74 -8.58 7.65 8.97
CA ALA A 74 -9.76 7.70 9.85
C ALA A 74 -9.75 8.96 10.74
N LEU A 75 -8.59 9.33 11.30
CA LEU A 75 -8.45 10.49 12.18
C LEU A 75 -8.58 11.83 11.42
N THR A 76 -8.13 11.91 10.17
CA THR A 76 -8.18 13.13 9.37
C THR A 76 -9.41 13.23 8.47
N LEU A 77 -10.28 12.21 8.47
CA LEU A 77 -11.41 12.12 7.54
C LEU A 77 -12.38 13.30 7.74
N ALA A 78 -12.74 13.60 8.99
CA ALA A 78 -13.69 14.68 9.30
C ALA A 78 -13.21 16.03 8.75
N GLU A 79 -11.94 16.36 8.96
CA GLU A 79 -11.33 17.56 8.41
C GLU A 79 -11.33 17.56 6.87
N THR A 80 -11.01 16.42 6.27
CA THR A 80 -10.98 16.25 4.81
C THR A 80 -12.36 16.46 4.20
N VAL A 81 -13.42 15.94 4.84
CA VAL A 81 -14.82 16.15 4.41
C VAL A 81 -15.22 17.63 4.49
N ALA A 82 -14.90 18.33 5.59
CA ALA A 82 -15.17 19.76 5.72
C ALA A 82 -14.41 20.62 4.68
N ARG A 83 -13.22 20.19 4.25
CA ARG A 83 -12.49 20.83 3.14
C ARG A 83 -13.15 20.54 1.78
N ALA A 84 -13.63 19.31 1.57
CA ALA A 84 -14.32 18.92 0.36
C ALA A 84 -15.64 19.70 0.18
N GLU A 85 -16.41 19.88 1.26
CA GLU A 85 -17.64 20.68 1.27
C GLU A 85 -17.39 22.10 0.74
N ARG A 86 -16.43 22.82 1.32
CA ARG A 86 -16.02 24.16 0.87
C ARG A 86 -15.51 24.20 -0.58
N TRP A 87 -14.94 23.10 -1.06
CA TRP A 87 -14.53 22.99 -2.46
C TRP A 87 -15.74 22.85 -3.38
N PHE A 88 -16.70 21.98 -3.04
CA PHE A 88 -17.94 21.81 -3.80
C PHE A 88 -18.82 23.07 -3.79
N GLU A 89 -18.92 23.78 -2.67
CA GLU A 89 -19.64 25.06 -2.60
C GLU A 89 -19.06 26.11 -3.56
N ARG A 90 -17.72 26.18 -3.65
CA ARG A 90 -17.04 27.13 -4.53
C ARG A 90 -17.16 26.74 -6.00
N GLU A 91 -17.07 25.44 -6.30
CA GLU A 91 -17.02 24.91 -7.65
C GLU A 91 -18.43 24.81 -8.28
N GLY A 92 -19.47 24.65 -7.46
CA GLY A 92 -20.85 24.54 -7.90
C GLY A 92 -21.07 23.31 -8.80
N ASP A 93 -21.74 23.51 -9.93
CA ASP A 93 -22.12 22.45 -10.87
C ASP A 93 -21.10 22.23 -11.99
N SER A 94 -19.81 22.44 -11.71
CA SER A 94 -18.77 22.28 -12.73
C SER A 94 -18.60 20.82 -13.15
N VAL A 95 -18.03 20.62 -14.35
CA VAL A 95 -17.69 19.28 -14.86
C VAL A 95 -16.77 18.52 -13.89
N ALA A 96 -15.83 19.22 -13.26
CA ALA A 96 -14.91 18.64 -12.28
C ALA A 96 -15.64 18.22 -11.00
N ALA A 97 -16.57 19.04 -10.50
CA ALA A 97 -17.41 18.69 -9.36
C ALA A 97 -18.26 17.45 -9.65
N ARG A 98 -18.94 17.41 -10.80
CA ARG A 98 -19.74 16.24 -11.21
C ARG A 98 -18.92 14.97 -11.32
N ALA A 99 -17.70 15.05 -11.85
CA ALA A 99 -16.80 13.90 -11.96
C ALA A 99 -16.38 13.34 -10.58
N ALA A 100 -16.14 14.22 -9.61
CA ALA A 100 -15.73 13.82 -8.26
C ALA A 100 -16.87 13.24 -7.41
N VAL A 101 -18.11 13.70 -7.58
CA VAL A 101 -19.26 13.29 -6.74
C VAL A 101 -19.50 11.78 -6.73
N ALA A 102 -19.39 11.11 -7.89
CA ALA A 102 -19.74 9.69 -8.00
C ALA A 102 -18.87 8.81 -7.09
N GLU A 103 -17.57 9.07 -7.06
CA GLU A 103 -16.62 8.32 -6.23
C GLU A 103 -16.82 8.64 -4.74
N VAL A 104 -17.00 9.92 -4.40
CA VAL A 104 -17.22 10.38 -3.01
C VAL A 104 -18.48 9.74 -2.42
N VAL A 105 -19.60 9.76 -3.15
CA VAL A 105 -20.87 9.18 -2.69
C VAL A 105 -20.75 7.67 -2.48
N LEU A 106 -20.10 6.95 -3.41
CA LEU A 106 -19.90 5.50 -3.29
C LEU A 106 -19.10 5.13 -2.03
N GLN A 107 -17.99 5.85 -1.77
CA GLN A 107 -17.15 5.59 -0.61
C GLN A 107 -17.86 5.97 0.69
N TRP A 108 -18.59 7.10 0.70
CA TRP A 108 -19.39 7.52 1.85
C TRP A 108 -20.45 6.48 2.24
N GLN A 109 -21.20 5.96 1.26
CA GLN A 109 -22.19 4.91 1.50
C GLN A 109 -21.56 3.62 2.04
N THR A 110 -20.37 3.28 1.57
CA THR A 110 -19.63 2.09 2.03
C THR A 110 -19.16 2.26 3.47
N LEU A 111 -18.60 3.42 3.82
CA LEU A 111 -18.21 3.74 5.18
C LEU A 111 -19.42 3.76 6.12
N ARG A 112 -20.52 4.45 5.75
CA ARG A 112 -21.74 4.52 6.57
C ARG A 112 -22.29 3.12 6.86
N ARG A 113 -22.36 2.23 5.85
CA ARG A 113 -22.79 0.83 6.04
C ARG A 113 -21.88 0.08 6.99
N LEU A 114 -20.56 0.29 6.89
CA LEU A 114 -19.59 -0.34 7.80
C LEU A 114 -19.82 0.14 9.25
N LEU A 115 -19.96 1.45 9.47
CA LEU A 115 -20.17 2.02 10.80
C LEU A 115 -21.49 1.55 11.41
N ALA A 116 -22.58 1.54 10.64
CA ALA A 116 -23.87 0.98 11.07
C ALA A 116 -23.74 -0.49 11.48
N ARG A 117 -23.12 -1.32 10.63
CA ARG A 117 -22.89 -2.75 10.92
C ARG A 117 -22.04 -2.98 12.17
N LYS A 118 -21.18 -2.02 12.53
CA LYS A 118 -20.34 -2.05 13.73
C LYS A 118 -21.02 -1.42 14.95
N GLY A 119 -22.24 -0.91 14.83
CA GLY A 119 -22.96 -0.24 15.92
C GLY A 119 -22.31 1.09 16.34
N LEU A 120 -21.62 1.75 15.40
CA LEU A 120 -20.95 3.04 15.62
C LEU A 120 -21.77 4.24 15.12
N LEU A 121 -22.97 3.98 14.61
CA LEU A 121 -23.97 4.99 14.29
C LEU A 121 -25.18 4.71 15.18
N ASP A 122 -25.75 5.78 15.70
CA ASP A 122 -27.02 5.74 16.46
C ASP A 122 -28.18 5.22 15.61
#